data_AF-R7BPG7-F1
#
_entry.id   AF-R7BPG7-F1
#
_cell.length_a   1.000
_cell.length_b   1.000
_cell.length_c   1.000
_cell.angle_alpha   90.00
_cell.angle_beta   90.00
_cell.angle_gamma   90.00
#
_symmetry.space_group_name_H-M   'P 1'
#
loop_
_entity.id
_entity.type
_entity.pdbx_description
1 polymer ?
#
loop_
_entity_poly.entity_id
_entity_poly.type
_entity_poly.pdbx_seq_one_letter_code
_entity_poly.pdbx_strand_id
1 'polypeptide(L)'
;MEATPLLYEKALVRAGRVELLVRVAHERFRMTNPSLIATCLKEFPLLPFHTCHNKKGTTFAAVMNRTSVPHLLEHLIVYLQVQAIDALAWQNEQKGNIHKGTDVDVIITGTTQWCREDELLAQVNVSFTDDLIALAACNKALEYLNRVLLLSEPNEHIQLN
;
A
#
# COMPACT_ATOMS: atom_id res chain seq x y z
N MET A 1 -10.48 22.66 9.05
CA MET A 1 -9.39 21.65 9.11
C MET A 1 -9.65 20.69 7.99
N GLU A 2 -8.74 20.55 7.02
CA GLU A 2 -8.89 19.49 6.01
C GLU A 2 -8.79 18.14 6.73
N ALA A 3 -9.78 17.27 6.49
CA ALA A 3 -9.76 15.93 7.05
C ALA A 3 -8.57 15.14 6.47
N THR A 4 -7.83 14.45 7.33
CA THR A 4 -6.76 13.53 6.91
C THR A 4 -7.31 12.52 5.90
N PRO A 5 -6.73 12.41 4.67
CA PRO A 5 -7.34 11.63 3.59
C PRO A 5 -7.67 10.17 3.93
N LEU A 6 -6.76 9.50 4.64
CA LEU A 6 -6.84 8.11 5.04
C LEU A 6 -6.59 7.98 6.55
N LEU A 7 -7.38 7.14 7.19
CA LEU A 7 -7.24 6.82 8.62
C LEU A 7 -7.38 5.31 8.82
N TYR A 8 -6.57 4.74 9.71
CA TYR A 8 -6.83 3.41 10.25
C TYR A 8 -7.87 3.52 11.35
N GLU A 9 -9.10 3.09 11.08
CA GLU A 9 -10.12 2.93 12.13
C GLU A 9 -9.75 1.80 13.09
N LYS A 10 -9.06 0.78 12.54
CA LYS A 10 -8.61 -0.37 13.28
C LYS A 10 -7.37 -0.95 12.63
N ALA A 11 -6.41 -1.36 13.44
CA ALA A 11 -5.28 -2.18 13.04
C ALA A 11 -5.19 -3.37 13.99
N LEU A 12 -5.21 -4.58 13.44
CA LEU A 12 -5.07 -5.82 14.21
C LEU A 12 -3.90 -6.62 13.66
N VAL A 13 -2.96 -6.97 14.54
CA VAL A 13 -1.90 -7.92 14.23
C VAL A 13 -2.41 -9.33 14.53
N ARG A 14 -2.37 -10.20 13.53
CA ARG A 14 -2.66 -11.64 13.63
C ARG A 14 -1.38 -12.42 13.33
N ALA A 15 -1.41 -13.73 13.56
CA ALA A 15 -0.34 -14.61 13.13
C ALA A 15 -0.13 -14.47 11.61
N GLY A 16 1.01 -13.86 11.21
CA GLY A 16 1.44 -13.71 9.82
C GLY A 16 0.69 -12.69 8.97
N ARG A 17 -0.21 -11.86 9.54
CA ARG A 17 -0.88 -10.77 8.79
C ARG A 17 -1.30 -9.59 9.66
N VAL A 18 -1.26 -8.40 9.08
CA VAL A 18 -1.91 -7.21 9.63
C VAL A 18 -3.25 -7.02 8.93
N GLU A 19 -4.31 -6.84 9.70
CA GLU A 19 -5.66 -6.52 9.24
C GLU A 19 -5.95 -5.05 9.53
N LEU A 20 -6.14 -4.25 8.49
CA LEU A 20 -6.38 -2.81 8.56
C LEU A 20 -7.79 -2.50 8.09
N LEU A 21 -8.53 -1.78 8.92
CA LEU A 21 -9.78 -1.14 8.51
C LEU A 21 -9.47 0.31 8.18
N VAL A 22 -9.56 0.67 6.90
CA VAL A 22 -9.10 1.94 6.36
C VAL A 22 -10.31 2.78 5.97
N ARG A 23 -10.49 3.92 6.64
CA ARG A 23 -11.47 4.94 6.23
C ARG A 23 -10.83 5.89 5.24
N VAL A 24 -11.52 6.12 4.13
CA VAL A 24 -11.23 7.20 3.19
C VAL A 24 -12.15 8.38 3.53
N ALA A 25 -11.57 9.54 3.80
CA ALA A 25 -12.30 10.66 4.38
C ALA A 25 -13.30 11.34 3.42
N HIS A 26 -13.10 11.19 2.10
CA HIS A 26 -13.94 11.83 1.08
C HIS A 26 -13.85 11.12 -0.27
N GLU A 27 -14.91 11.17 -1.08
CA GLU A 27 -14.99 10.53 -2.42
C GLU A 27 -13.83 10.95 -3.34
N ARG A 28 -13.36 12.20 -3.20
CA ARG A 28 -12.22 12.74 -3.95
C ARG A 28 -10.93 11.91 -3.77
N PHE A 29 -10.79 11.20 -2.65
CA PHE A 29 -9.63 10.35 -2.33
C PHE A 29 -9.91 8.86 -2.53
N ARG A 30 -11.07 8.49 -3.06
CA ARG A 30 -11.47 7.08 -3.19
C ARG A 30 -10.62 6.33 -4.21
N MET A 31 -10.28 7.00 -5.32
CA MET A 31 -9.67 6.38 -6.49
C MET A 31 -8.34 7.03 -6.82
N THR A 32 -7.38 6.21 -7.23
CA THR A 32 -6.13 6.68 -7.83
C THR A 32 -6.39 7.34 -9.17
N ASN A 33 -5.43 8.18 -9.58
CA ASN A 33 -5.42 8.84 -10.87
C ASN A 33 -3.98 8.97 -11.41
N PRO A 34 -3.78 9.32 -12.68
CA PRO A 34 -2.45 9.42 -13.28
C PRO A 34 -1.50 10.37 -12.54
N SER A 35 -2.00 11.49 -12.03
CA SER A 35 -1.18 12.49 -11.31
C SER A 35 -0.64 11.94 -9.98
N LEU A 36 -1.50 11.27 -9.21
CA LEU A 36 -1.13 10.59 -7.97
C LEU A 36 -0.10 9.49 -8.25
N ILE A 37 -0.35 8.64 -9.25
CA ILE A 37 0.56 7.55 -9.61
C ILE A 37 1.90 8.08 -10.10
N ALA A 38 1.92 9.11 -10.96
CA ALA A 38 3.17 9.72 -11.41
C ALA A 38 4.01 10.25 -10.23
N THR A 39 3.37 10.72 -9.16
CA THR A 39 4.04 11.12 -7.92
C THR A 39 4.58 9.90 -7.17
N CYS A 40 3.79 8.83 -7.04
CA CYS A 40 4.22 7.57 -6.43
C CYS A 40 5.44 6.97 -7.13
N LEU A 41 5.48 6.97 -8.47
CA LEU A 41 6.57 6.36 -9.23
C LEU A 41 7.92 7.08 -9.09
N LYS A 42 7.95 8.32 -8.61
CA LYS A 42 9.21 9.01 -8.28
C LYS A 42 9.88 8.40 -7.05
N GLU A 43 9.11 7.93 -6.08
CA GLU A 43 9.62 7.34 -4.84
C GLU A 43 9.61 5.78 -4.90
N PHE A 44 8.67 5.20 -5.65
CA PHE A 44 8.43 3.76 -5.75
C PHE A 44 8.47 3.28 -7.20
N PRO A 45 9.64 3.32 -7.88
CA PRO A 45 9.75 3.04 -9.31
C PRO A 45 9.42 1.59 -9.68
N LEU A 46 9.51 0.63 -8.74
CA LEU A 46 9.20 -0.78 -8.99
C LEU A 46 7.73 -1.15 -8.75
N LEU A 47 6.93 -0.22 -8.24
CA LEU A 47 5.50 -0.42 -7.96
C LEU A 47 4.70 -1.00 -9.14
N PRO A 48 4.92 -0.59 -10.41
CA PRO A 48 4.19 -1.14 -11.55
C PRO A 48 4.36 -2.65 -11.75
N PHE A 49 5.49 -3.22 -11.30
CA PHE A 49 5.87 -4.62 -11.52
C PHE A 49 5.32 -5.57 -10.46
N HIS A 50 4.69 -5.06 -9.40
CA HIS A 50 4.04 -5.92 -8.40
C HIS A 50 3.00 -6.80 -9.09
N THR A 51 3.06 -8.10 -8.82
CA THR A 51 1.98 -9.02 -9.21
C THR A 51 0.69 -8.59 -8.52
N CYS A 52 -0.38 -8.45 -9.30
CA CYS A 52 -1.68 -8.01 -8.83
C CYS A 52 -2.74 -8.82 -9.57
N HIS A 53 -3.54 -9.60 -8.84
CA HIS A 53 -4.67 -10.30 -9.44
C HIS A 53 -5.81 -9.31 -9.68
N ASN A 54 -6.02 -8.93 -10.94
CA ASN A 54 -7.07 -8.00 -11.32
C ASN A 54 -7.71 -8.36 -12.66
N LYS A 55 -8.82 -7.70 -13.01
CA LYS A 55 -9.57 -7.99 -14.24
C LYS A 55 -8.90 -7.50 -15.53
N LYS A 56 -7.83 -6.70 -15.45
CA LYS A 56 -7.17 -6.05 -16.60
C LYS A 56 -5.79 -6.62 -16.93
N GLY A 57 -5.21 -7.42 -16.05
CA GLY A 57 -3.88 -8.00 -16.22
C GLY A 57 -3.38 -8.66 -14.93
N THR A 58 -2.10 -9.04 -14.92
CA THR A 58 -1.45 -9.73 -13.80
C THR A 58 -0.51 -8.83 -12.97
N THR A 59 -0.38 -7.55 -13.36
CA THR A 59 0.48 -6.58 -12.69
C THR A 59 -0.31 -5.38 -12.20
N PHE A 60 0.23 -4.67 -11.21
CA PHE A 60 -0.37 -3.45 -10.71
C PHE A 60 -0.42 -2.34 -11.76
N ALA A 61 0.56 -2.29 -12.68
CA ALA A 61 0.56 -1.42 -13.85
C ALA A 61 -0.77 -1.41 -14.63
N ALA A 62 -1.43 -2.57 -14.75
CA ALA A 62 -2.67 -2.70 -15.51
C ALA A 62 -3.85 -1.90 -14.91
N VAL A 63 -3.79 -1.54 -13.62
CA VAL A 63 -4.89 -0.90 -12.87
C VAL A 63 -4.50 0.37 -12.12
N MET A 64 -3.21 0.62 -11.90
CA MET A 64 -2.73 1.64 -10.95
C MET A 64 -3.30 3.03 -11.18
N ASN A 65 -3.57 3.45 -12.41
CA ASN A 65 -4.15 4.78 -12.72
C ASN A 65 -5.65 4.92 -12.45
N ARG A 66 -6.36 3.82 -12.15
CA ARG A 66 -7.79 3.82 -11.85
C ARG A 66 -8.17 2.60 -10.99
N THR A 67 -7.64 2.59 -9.77
CA THR A 67 -7.95 1.60 -8.74
C THR A 67 -8.27 2.30 -7.42
N SER A 68 -8.72 1.60 -6.39
CA SER A 68 -9.02 2.25 -5.11
C SER A 68 -7.73 2.69 -4.42
N VAL A 69 -7.76 3.82 -3.73
CA VAL A 69 -6.60 4.29 -2.94
C VAL A 69 -6.21 3.29 -1.84
N PRO A 70 -7.15 2.61 -1.14
CA PRO A 70 -6.80 1.50 -0.25
C PRO A 70 -6.00 0.37 -0.93
N HIS A 71 -6.23 0.09 -2.21
CA HIS A 71 -5.47 -0.92 -2.94
C HIS A 71 -4.04 -0.43 -3.27
N LEU A 72 -3.88 0.86 -3.59
CA LEU A 72 -2.55 1.46 -3.66
C LEU A 72 -1.83 1.41 -2.30
N LEU A 73 -2.53 1.69 -1.20
CA LEU A 73 -1.97 1.58 0.16
C LEU A 73 -1.43 0.18 0.43
N GLU A 74 -2.19 -0.87 0.10
CA GLU A 74 -1.74 -2.26 0.20
C GLU A 74 -0.39 -2.47 -0.52
N HIS A 75 -0.30 -2.08 -1.80
CA HIS A 75 0.91 -2.26 -2.59
C HIS A 75 2.10 -1.48 -2.04
N LEU A 76 1.89 -0.28 -1.47
CA LEU A 76 2.95 0.49 -0.81
C LEU A 76 3.42 -0.17 0.49
N ILE A 77 2.53 -0.76 1.27
CA ILE A 77 2.90 -1.52 2.48
C ILE A 77 3.76 -2.72 2.07
N VAL A 78 3.35 -3.49 1.05
CA VAL A 78 4.13 -4.60 0.50
C VAL A 78 5.52 -4.12 0.05
N TYR A 79 5.59 -3.01 -0.70
CA TYR A 79 6.85 -2.44 -1.18
C TYR A 79 7.81 -2.11 -0.04
N LEU A 80 7.32 -1.40 0.98
CA LEU A 80 8.12 -0.95 2.11
C LEU A 80 8.59 -2.10 3.00
N GLN A 81 7.78 -3.17 3.13
CA GLN A 81 8.21 -4.37 3.84
C GLN A 81 9.37 -5.06 3.12
N VAL A 82 9.24 -5.32 1.81
CA VAL A 82 10.29 -5.97 1.01
C VAL A 82 11.58 -5.15 1.07
N GLN A 83 11.50 -3.83 0.88
CA GLN A 83 12.66 -2.94 0.97
C GLN A 83 13.37 -3.03 2.34
N ALA A 84 12.61 -3.08 3.44
CA ALA A 84 13.18 -3.17 4.78
C ALA A 84 13.82 -4.54 5.05
N ILE A 85 13.19 -5.62 4.58
CA ILE A 85 13.71 -6.99 4.69
C ILE A 85 15.04 -7.10 3.93
N ASP A 86 15.10 -6.62 2.69
CA ASP A 86 16.32 -6.63 1.88
C ASP A 86 17.44 -5.81 2.52
N ALA A 87 17.11 -4.64 3.08
CA ALA A 87 18.08 -3.81 3.78
C ALA A 87 18.66 -4.50 5.02
N LEU A 88 17.83 -5.21 5.80
CA LEU A 88 18.29 -5.98 6.96
C LEU A 88 19.13 -7.19 6.55
N ALA A 89 18.72 -7.90 5.49
CA ALA A 89 19.49 -9.01 4.93
C ALA A 89 20.91 -8.55 4.55
N TRP A 90 21.01 -7.47 3.78
CA TRP A 90 22.29 -6.87 3.38
C TRP A 90 23.15 -6.43 4.58
N GLN A 91 22.54 -5.79 5.60
CA GLN A 91 23.27 -5.39 6.81
C GLN A 91 23.82 -6.59 7.60
N ASN A 92 23.08 -7.70 7.64
CA ASN A 92 23.50 -8.93 8.31
C ASN A 92 24.66 -9.61 7.57
N GLU A 93 24.63 -9.65 6.23
CA GLU A 93 25.73 -10.18 5.42
C GLU A 93 27.03 -9.42 5.69
N GLN A 94 26.97 -8.08 5.71
CA GLN A 94 28.16 -7.25 5.96
C GLN A 94 28.78 -7.46 7.34
N LYS A 95 27.99 -7.87 8.34
CA LYS A 95 28.48 -8.12 9.71
C LYS A 95 29.10 -9.51 9.87
N GLY A 96 29.24 -10.29 8.79
CA GLY A 96 29.78 -11.64 8.85
C GLY A 96 28.85 -12.64 9.56
N ASN A 97 27.61 -12.25 9.82
CA ASN A 97 26.58 -13.18 10.26
C ASN A 97 26.22 -14.04 9.06
N ILE A 98 26.75 -15.26 9.01
CA ILE A 98 26.36 -16.23 7.99
C ILE A 98 24.86 -16.43 8.11
N HIS A 99 24.11 -16.10 7.05
CA HIS A 99 22.67 -16.35 6.96
C HIS A 99 22.44 -17.87 6.99
N LYS A 100 22.32 -18.46 8.19
CA LYS A 100 21.75 -19.80 8.35
C LYS A 100 20.22 -19.68 8.27
N GLY A 101 19.69 -19.55 7.05
CA GLY A 101 18.32 -19.99 6.77
C GLY A 101 17.31 -19.01 6.19
N THR A 102 17.66 -18.20 5.18
CA THR A 102 16.64 -17.55 4.33
C THR A 102 17.06 -17.53 2.86
N ASP A 103 17.33 -18.71 2.29
CA ASP A 103 17.35 -18.90 0.82
C ASP A 103 15.91 -19.03 0.27
N VAL A 104 14.94 -18.44 0.99
CA VAL A 104 13.52 -18.50 0.69
C VAL A 104 13.12 -17.09 0.33
N ASP A 105 12.75 -16.87 -0.93
CA ASP A 105 12.14 -15.62 -1.37
C ASP A 105 11.02 -15.26 -0.40
N VAL A 106 11.17 -14.15 0.33
CA VAL A 106 10.12 -13.69 1.26
C VAL A 106 8.98 -13.12 0.43
N ILE A 107 7.92 -13.91 0.28
CA ILE A 107 6.73 -13.51 -0.45
C ILE A 107 5.79 -12.78 0.50
N ILE A 108 5.65 -11.47 0.29
CA ILE A 108 4.66 -10.64 0.95
C ILE A 108 3.46 -10.47 0.01
N THR A 109 2.26 -10.77 0.51
CA THR A 109 1.00 -10.68 -0.24
C THR A 109 0.03 -9.76 0.46
N GLY A 110 -0.94 -9.25 -0.28
CA GLY A 110 -2.02 -8.46 0.28
C GLY A 110 -3.35 -8.72 -0.40
N THR A 111 -4.41 -8.22 0.23
CA THR A 111 -5.76 -8.18 -0.34
C THR A 111 -6.46 -6.90 0.09
N THR A 112 -7.20 -6.28 -0.82
CA THR A 112 -8.02 -5.11 -0.56
C THR A 112 -9.45 -5.34 -1.03
N GLN A 113 -10.40 -4.98 -0.19
CA GLN A 113 -11.82 -4.98 -0.54
C GLN A 113 -12.54 -3.81 0.13
N TRP A 114 -13.54 -3.23 -0.54
CA TRP A 114 -14.50 -2.38 0.14
C TRP A 114 -15.38 -3.24 1.04
N CYS A 115 -15.42 -2.95 2.33
CA CYS A 115 -16.34 -3.60 3.26
C CYS A 115 -17.69 -2.89 3.30
N ARG A 116 -17.65 -1.56 3.19
CA ARG A 116 -18.80 -0.67 3.08
C ARG A 116 -18.40 0.46 2.14
N GLU A 117 -18.71 0.30 0.87
CA GLU A 117 -18.24 1.18 -0.19
C GLU A 117 -18.88 2.56 -0.13
N ASP A 118 -20.16 2.61 0.23
CA ASP A 118 -20.93 3.82 0.50
C ASP A 118 -20.42 4.61 1.71
N GLU A 119 -19.88 3.92 2.72
CA GLU A 119 -19.24 4.52 3.89
C GLU A 119 -17.74 4.84 3.68
N LEU A 120 -17.20 4.60 2.48
CA LEU A 120 -15.78 4.77 2.16
C LEU A 120 -14.85 3.99 3.10
N LEU A 121 -15.24 2.76 3.41
CA LEU A 121 -14.54 1.90 4.37
C LEU A 121 -14.03 0.62 3.69
N ALA A 122 -12.71 0.46 3.66
CA ALA A 122 -12.04 -0.69 3.05
C ALA A 122 -11.32 -1.56 4.10
N GLN A 123 -11.31 -2.86 3.87
CA GLN A 123 -10.40 -3.79 4.55
C GLN A 123 -9.17 -3.99 3.67
N VAL A 124 -8.00 -3.78 4.27
CA VAL A 124 -6.69 -4.09 3.70
C VAL A 124 -6.03 -5.12 4.60
N ASN A 125 -5.62 -6.26 4.03
CA ASN A 125 -4.85 -7.27 4.74
C ASN A 125 -3.51 -7.42 4.06
N VAL A 126 -2.43 -7.49 4.84
CA VAL A 126 -1.08 -7.71 4.31
C VAL A 126 -0.38 -8.76 5.14
N SER A 127 0.22 -9.77 4.50
CA SER A 127 1.04 -10.75 5.19
C SER A 127 2.35 -10.14 5.66
N PHE A 128 3.00 -10.75 6.65
CA PHE A 128 4.32 -10.33 7.12
C PHE A 128 5.13 -11.51 7.67
N THR A 129 6.44 -11.34 7.70
CA THR A 129 7.38 -12.23 8.42
C THR A 129 7.91 -11.61 9.70
N ASP A 130 7.94 -10.28 9.77
CA ASP A 130 8.33 -9.47 10.94
C ASP A 130 7.26 -8.40 11.19
N ASP A 131 6.67 -8.39 12.38
CA ASP A 131 5.56 -7.51 12.74
C ASP A 131 5.98 -6.05 12.95
N LEU A 132 7.20 -5.81 13.42
CA LEU A 132 7.74 -4.46 13.57
C LEU A 132 7.99 -3.82 12.20
N ILE A 133 8.52 -4.58 11.25
CA ILE A 133 8.65 -4.13 9.86
C ILE A 133 7.27 -3.85 9.26
N ALA A 134 6.31 -4.74 9.47
CA ALA A 134 4.95 -4.58 8.95
C ALA A 134 4.27 -3.31 9.47
N LEU A 135 4.30 -3.08 10.79
CA LEU A 135 3.71 -1.90 11.41
C LEU A 135 4.41 -0.60 10.99
N ALA A 136 5.74 -0.62 10.87
CA ALA A 136 6.49 0.51 10.34
C ALA A 136 6.13 0.81 8.87
N ALA A 137 5.97 -0.21 8.04
CA ALA A 137 5.53 -0.08 6.65
C ALA A 137 4.10 0.47 6.55
N CYS A 138 3.18 0.02 7.40
CA CYS A 138 1.81 0.56 7.50
C CYS A 138 1.83 2.07 7.76
N ASN A 139 2.53 2.51 8.81
CA ASN A 139 2.59 3.92 9.17
C ASN A 139 3.23 4.77 8.06
N LYS A 140 4.38 4.33 7.52
CA LYS A 140 5.06 5.04 6.43
C LYS A 140 4.20 5.16 5.17
N ALA A 141 3.50 4.09 4.77
CA ALA A 141 2.63 4.10 3.61
C ALA A 141 1.43 5.04 3.81
N LEU A 142 0.82 5.02 5.00
CA LEU A 142 -0.30 5.90 5.35
C LEU A 142 0.12 7.36 5.35
N GLU A 143 1.22 7.69 6.04
CA GLU A 143 1.79 9.05 6.08
C GLU A 143 2.13 9.56 4.69
N TYR A 144 2.78 8.71 3.88
CA TYR A 144 3.10 9.03 2.49
C TYR A 144 1.84 9.36 1.68
N LEU A 145 0.85 8.48 1.68
CA LEU A 145 -0.38 8.68 0.91
C LEU A 145 -1.16 9.90 1.38
N ASN A 146 -1.28 10.11 2.69
CA ASN A 146 -1.93 11.29 3.23
C ASN A 146 -1.27 12.58 2.74
N ARG A 147 0.07 12.62 2.68
CA ARG A 147 0.81 13.75 2.13
C ARG A 147 0.53 13.94 0.63
N VAL A 148 0.68 12.90 -0.18
CA VAL A 148 0.58 13.06 -1.65
C VAL A 148 -0.85 13.25 -2.13
N LEU A 149 -1.86 12.71 -1.45
CA LEU A 149 -3.28 12.91 -1.78
C LEU A 149 -3.71 14.37 -1.59
N LEU A 150 -3.14 15.07 -0.62
CA LEU A 150 -3.41 16.51 -0.42
C LEU A 150 -2.71 17.40 -1.45
N LEU A 151 -1.65 16.90 -2.09
CA LEU A 151 -0.89 17.61 -3.12
C LEU A 151 -1.35 17.26 -4.55
N SER A 152 -2.17 16.22 -4.70
CA SER A 152 -2.64 15.74 -5.99
C SER A 152 -3.88 16.52 -6.42
N GLU A 153 -3.93 16.92 -7.69
CA GLU A 153 -5.15 17.49 -8.28
C GLU A 153 -6.32 16.51 -8.12
N PRO A 154 -7.53 16.98 -7.73
CA PRO A 154 -8.70 16.13 -7.62
C PRO A 154 -9.02 15.44 -8.95
N ASN A 155 -9.70 14.30 -8.88
CA ASN A 155 -10.40 13.79 -10.06
C ASN A 155 -11.42 14.85 -10.50
N GLU A 156 -11.24 15.45 -11.68
CA GLU A 156 -12.26 16.30 -12.26
C GLU A 156 -13.58 15.51 -12.29
N HIS A 157 -14.58 16.00 -11.56
CA HIS A 157 -15.94 15.52 -11.72
C HIS A 157 -16.35 15.84 -13.16
N ILE A 158 -16.36 14.82 -14.03
CA ILE A 158 -17.18 14.87 -15.23
C ILE A 158 -18.62 14.96 -14.71
N GLN A 159 -19.17 16.17 -14.68
CA GLN A 159 -20.61 16.34 -14.61
C GLN A 159 -21.16 15.71 -15.87
N LEU A 160 -21.81 14.54 -15.71
CA LEU A 160 -22.68 14.03 -16.74
C LEU A 160 -23.88 14.97 -16.76
N ASN A 161 -23.95 15.77 -17.83
CA ASN A 161 -25.12 16.58 -18.19
C ASN A 161 -26.39 15.75 -18.24
#